data_AF-A0A4R0HMM5-F1
#
_entry.id   AF-A0A4R0HMM5-F1
#
_cell.length_a   1.000
_cell.length_b   1.000
_cell.length_c   1.000
_cell.angle_alpha   90.00
_cell.angle_beta   90.00
_cell.angle_gamma   90.00
#
_symmetry.space_group_name_H-M   'P 1'
#
loop_
_entity.id
_entity.type
_entity.pdbx_description
1 polymer ?
#
loop_
_entity_poly.entity_id
_entity_poly.type
_entity_poly.pdbx_seq_one_letter_code
_entity_poly.pdbx_strand_id
1 'polypeptide(L)'
;MSISIRPTHVLADVGRRSVMNDDLSHLFAEVVSARAAERLARVGPRRQGENARSETGRLATSLRAYARALEKYRMPVPPVIRDELRLRSGLPS
;
A
#
# COMPACT_ATOMS: atom_id res chain seq x y z
N MET A 1 6.01 -14.68 44.79
CA MET A 1 5.39 -14.68 43.44
C MET A 1 6.44 -14.19 42.46
N SER A 2 7.04 -15.09 41.65
CA SER A 2 8.08 -14.72 40.69
C SER A 2 7.47 -14.66 39.29
N ILE A 3 7.42 -13.47 38.71
CA ILE A 3 6.97 -13.25 37.32
C ILE A 3 8.11 -13.72 36.41
N SER A 4 8.02 -14.95 35.91
CA SER A 4 8.90 -15.45 34.86
C SER A 4 8.47 -14.85 33.52
N ILE A 5 9.04 -13.69 33.18
CA ILE A 5 8.86 -13.09 31.85
C ILE A 5 9.69 -13.93 30.89
N ARG A 6 9.03 -14.74 30.06
CA ARG A 6 9.70 -15.59 29.06
C ARG A 6 10.29 -14.70 27.95
N PRO A 7 11.62 -14.63 27.78
CA PRO A 7 12.26 -13.75 26.79
C PRO A 7 11.96 -14.13 25.34
N THR A 8 11.50 -15.36 25.10
CA THR A 8 11.19 -15.88 23.76
C THR A 8 10.00 -15.20 23.09
N HIS A 9 9.01 -14.73 23.85
CA HIS A 9 7.84 -14.03 23.27
C HIS A 9 8.19 -12.64 22.76
N VAL A 10 9.05 -11.91 23.48
CA VAL A 10 9.42 -10.53 23.12
C VAL A 10 10.20 -10.51 21.80
N LEU A 11 11.12 -11.44 21.58
CA LEU A 11 11.89 -11.55 20.34
C LEU A 11 10.99 -11.90 19.13
N ALA A 12 10.01 -12.79 19.33
CA ALA A 12 9.05 -13.15 18.28
C ALA A 12 8.15 -11.96 17.90
N ASP A 13 7.72 -11.16 18.87
CA ASP A 13 6.93 -9.94 18.63
C ASP A 13 7.74 -8.86 17.90
N VAL A 14 9.01 -8.67 18.25
CA VAL A 14 9.91 -7.73 17.56
C VAL A 14 10.14 -8.16 16.10
N GLY A 15 10.42 -9.45 15.87
CA GLY A 15 10.57 -9.98 14.52
C GLY A 15 9.32 -9.80 13.67
N ARG A 16 8.13 -10.08 14.23
CA ARG A 16 6.85 -9.87 13.54
C ARG A 16 6.63 -8.40 13.19
N ARG A 17 6.91 -7.47 14.11
CA ARG A 17 6.77 -6.02 13.87
C ARG A 17 7.75 -5.53 12.80
N SER A 18 8.98 -6.04 12.77
CA SER A 18 9.94 -5.71 11.71
C SER A 18 9.42 -6.12 10.34
N VAL A 19 9.00 -7.38 10.18
CA VAL A 19 8.46 -7.89 8.91
C VAL A 19 7.23 -7.11 8.47
N MET A 20 6.33 -6.77 9.41
CA MET A 20 5.17 -5.93 9.13
C MET A 20 5.58 -4.54 8.62
N ASN A 21 6.55 -3.89 9.29
CA ASN A 21 7.02 -2.57 8.90
C ASN A 21 7.72 -2.59 7.54
N ASP A 22 8.54 -3.60 7.26
CA ASP A 22 9.25 -3.73 5.99
C ASP A 22 8.26 -3.96 4.83
N ASP A 23 7.28 -4.85 5.02
CA ASP A 23 6.22 -5.12 4.05
C ASP A 23 5.38 -3.87 3.75
N LEU A 24 4.91 -3.17 4.80
CA LEU A 24 4.14 -1.94 4.63
C LEU A 24 4.96 -0.81 4.00
N SER A 25 6.25 -0.69 4.35
CA SER A 25 7.13 0.32 3.78
C SER A 25 7.38 0.07 2.29
N HIS A 26 7.62 -1.18 1.92
CA HIS A 26 7.81 -1.57 0.52
C HIS A 26 6.54 -1.32 -0.31
N LEU A 27 5.37 -1.73 0.18
CA LEU A 27 4.10 -1.51 -0.51
C LEU A 27 3.75 -0.02 -0.63
N PHE A 28 4.06 0.77 0.40
CA PHE A 28 3.85 2.21 0.33
C PHE A 28 4.78 2.89 -0.69
N ALA A 29 6.05 2.44 -0.79
CA ALA A 29 6.97 2.92 -1.81
C ALA A 29 6.46 2.62 -3.22
N GLU A 30 5.86 1.45 -3.46
CA GLU A 30 5.23 1.13 -4.75
C GLU A 30 4.03 2.04 -5.07
N VAL A 31 3.23 2.41 -4.07
CA VAL A 31 2.14 3.39 -4.26
C VAL A 31 2.72 4.76 -4.67
N VAL A 32 3.78 5.22 -4.00
CA VAL A 32 4.43 6.50 -4.32
C VAL A 32 5.02 6.47 -5.74
N SER A 33 5.72 5.41 -6.10
CA SER A 33 6.32 5.20 -7.42
C SER A 33 5.25 5.20 -8.52
N ALA A 34 4.17 4.43 -8.35
CA ALA A 34 3.08 4.36 -9.31
C ALA A 34 2.33 5.70 -9.46
N ARG A 35 2.19 6.48 -8.38
CA ARG A 35 1.65 7.86 -8.46
C ARG A 35 2.53 8.77 -9.29
N ALA A 36 3.85 8.69 -9.13
CA ALA A 36 4.77 9.49 -9.92
C ALA A 36 4.67 9.10 -11.41
N ALA A 37 4.66 7.81 -11.72
CA ALA A 37 4.54 7.31 -13.08
C ALA A 37 3.21 7.75 -13.74
N GLU A 38 2.08 7.63 -13.05
CA GLU A 38 0.78 8.06 -13.57
C GLU A 38 0.73 9.59 -13.81
N ARG A 39 1.32 10.40 -12.92
CA ARG A 39 1.43 11.86 -13.11
C ARG A 39 2.27 12.20 -14.34
N LEU A 40 3.41 11.53 -14.52
CA LEU A 40 4.27 11.72 -15.69
C LEU A 40 3.56 11.32 -16.99
N ALA A 41 2.80 10.22 -16.97
CA ALA A 41 2.01 9.77 -18.12
C ALA A 41 0.93 10.78 -18.54
N ARG A 42 0.41 11.60 -17.59
CA ARG A 42 -0.55 12.66 -17.88
C ARG A 42 0.07 13.93 -18.48
N VAL A 43 1.34 14.23 -18.16
CA VAL A 43 2.02 15.49 -18.54
C VAL A 43 2.89 15.34 -19.81
N GLY A 44 3.39 14.14 -20.11
CA GLY A 44 4.27 13.89 -21.26
C GLY A 44 3.56 13.97 -22.63
N PRO A 45 4.34 14.15 -23.73
CA PRO A 45 3.78 14.15 -25.08
C PRO A 45 3.10 12.81 -25.33
N ARG A 46 1.78 12.88 -25.59
CA ARG A 46 0.82 11.80 -25.85
C ARG A 46 1.46 10.54 -26.46
N ARG A 47 2.03 9.65 -25.66
CA ARG A 47 2.18 8.23 -26.01
C ARG A 47 0.85 7.57 -25.64
N GLN A 48 -0.03 7.62 -26.63
CA GLN A 48 -1.47 7.47 -26.55
C GLN A 48 -1.88 6.07 -26.07
N GLY A 49 -2.75 6.03 -25.07
CA GLY A 49 -3.62 4.88 -24.78
C GLY A 49 -3.03 3.80 -23.88
N GLU A 50 -2.07 3.02 -24.36
CA GLU A 50 -1.66 1.77 -23.69
C GLU A 50 -0.85 2.02 -22.43
N ASN A 51 0.20 2.86 -22.50
CA ASN A 51 1.04 3.13 -21.32
C ASN A 51 0.26 3.82 -20.20
N ALA A 52 -0.63 4.76 -20.51
CA ALA A 52 -1.45 5.43 -19.51
C ALA A 52 -2.44 4.47 -18.84
N ARG A 53 -3.04 3.53 -19.59
CA ARG A 53 -3.91 2.47 -19.02
C ARG A 53 -3.11 1.50 -18.16
N SER A 54 -1.92 1.11 -18.60
CA SER A 54 -1.01 0.24 -17.83
C SER A 54 -0.59 0.88 -16.50
N GLU A 55 -0.20 2.16 -16.49
CA GLU A 55 0.16 2.86 -15.26
C GLU A 55 -1.05 3.09 -14.34
N THR A 56 -2.22 3.37 -14.91
CA THR A 56 -3.47 3.47 -14.11
C THR A 56 -3.81 2.14 -13.45
N GLY A 57 -3.62 1.02 -14.17
CA GLY A 57 -3.78 -0.33 -13.66
C GLY A 57 -2.75 -0.68 -12.59
N ARG A 58 -1.49 -0.26 -12.79
CA ARG A 58 -0.39 -0.43 -11.83
C ARG A 58 -0.71 0.29 -10.52
N LEU A 59 -1.10 1.56 -10.57
CA LEU A 59 -1.42 2.32 -9.37
C LEU A 59 -2.65 1.74 -8.64
N ALA A 60 -3.70 1.33 -9.35
CA ALA A 60 -4.85 0.66 -8.73
C ALA A 60 -4.43 -0.65 -8.03
N THR A 61 -3.52 -1.41 -8.63
CA THR A 61 -2.98 -2.64 -8.06
C THR A 61 -2.17 -2.37 -6.79
N SER A 62 -1.25 -1.40 -6.83
CA SER A 62 -0.45 -1.01 -5.66
C SER A 62 -1.31 -0.53 -4.50
N LEU A 63 -2.33 0.30 -4.77
CA LEU A 63 -3.27 0.77 -3.75
C LEU A 63 -4.02 -0.39 -3.07
N ARG A 64 -4.51 -1.36 -3.85
CA ARG A 64 -5.19 -2.54 -3.31
C ARG A 64 -4.25 -3.43 -2.50
N ALA A 65 -3.01 -3.62 -2.96
CA ALA A 65 -2.02 -4.41 -2.25
C ALA A 65 -1.70 -3.80 -0.88
N TYR A 66 -1.46 -2.48 -0.83
CA TYR A 66 -1.23 -1.77 0.42
C TYR A 66 -2.45 -1.82 1.36
N ALA A 67 -3.66 -1.59 0.84
CA ALA A 67 -4.89 -1.68 1.65
C ALA A 67 -5.09 -3.09 2.24
N ARG A 68 -4.89 -4.15 1.43
CA ARG A 68 -4.97 -5.54 1.90
C ARG A 68 -3.92 -5.87 2.96
N ALA A 69 -2.71 -5.33 2.85
CA ALA A 69 -1.68 -5.51 3.86
C ALA A 69 -2.07 -4.83 5.17
N LEU A 70 -2.60 -3.60 5.13
CA LEU A 70 -3.12 -2.93 6.33
C LEU A 70 -4.24 -3.75 7.00
N GLU A 71 -5.20 -4.26 6.22
CA GLU A 71 -6.27 -5.12 6.73
C GLU A 71 -5.72 -6.42 7.35
N LYS A 72 -4.76 -7.08 6.68
CA LYS A 72 -4.05 -8.27 7.19
C LYS A 72 -3.41 -8.00 8.54
N TYR A 73 -2.83 -6.82 8.72
CA TYR A 73 -2.21 -6.39 9.98
C TYR A 73 -3.18 -5.72 10.96
N ARG A 74 -4.49 -5.73 10.67
CA ARG A 74 -5.55 -5.11 11.49
C ARG A 74 -5.34 -3.61 11.71
N MET A 75 -4.71 -2.95 10.75
CA MET A 75 -4.52 -1.51 10.71
C MET A 75 -5.63 -0.83 9.89
N PRO A 76 -6.05 0.39 10.28
CA PRO A 76 -7.03 1.13 9.51
C PRO A 76 -6.43 1.56 8.16
N VAL A 77 -7.22 1.44 7.09
CA VAL A 77 -6.88 2.00 5.78
C VAL A 77 -7.04 3.53 5.83
N PRO A 78 -5.97 4.32 5.56
CA PRO A 78 -6.03 5.78 5.56
C PRO A 78 -7.12 6.30 4.60
N PRO A 79 -7.84 7.38 4.96
CA PRO A 79 -8.92 7.93 4.12
C PRO A 79 -8.48 8.21 2.68
N VAL A 80 -7.30 8.82 2.48
CA VAL A 80 -6.74 9.11 1.15
C VAL A 80 -6.61 7.86 0.27
N ILE A 81 -6.20 6.73 0.84
CA ILE A 81 -6.09 5.46 0.10
C ILE A 81 -7.48 4.93 -0.27
N ARG A 82 -8.43 5.04 0.67
CA ARG A 82 -9.83 4.62 0.45
C ARG A 82 -10.50 5.45 -0.64
N ASP A 83 -10.31 6.76 -0.61
CA ASP A 83 -10.88 7.70 -1.57
C ASP A 83 -10.30 7.48 -2.96
N GLU A 84 -8.97 7.30 -3.08
CA GLU A 84 -8.34 6.95 -4.36
C GLU A 84 -8.84 5.61 -4.92
N LEU A 85 -9.04 4.60 -4.07
CA LEU A 85 -9.64 3.34 -4.48
C LEU A 85 -11.10 3.53 -4.94
N ARG A 86 -11.89 4.34 -4.24
CA ARG A 86 -13.28 4.65 -4.60
C ARG A 86 -13.35 5.31 -5.97
N LEU A 87 -12.56 6.37 -6.19
CA LEU A 87 -12.47 7.09 -7.46
C LEU A 87 -12.13 6.16 -8.63
N ARG A 88 -11.24 5.18 -8.39
CA ARG A 88 -10.83 4.21 -9.41
C ARG A 88 -11.85 3.09 -9.63
N SER A 89 -12.69 2.80 -8.65
CA SER A 89 -13.76 1.79 -8.76
C SER A 89 -15.03 2.31 -9.43
N GLY A 90 -15.14 3.62 -9.67
CA GLY A 90 -16.35 4.24 -10.23
C GLY A 90 -17.56 4.21 -9.29
N LEU A 91 -17.34 3.93 -7.99
CA LEU A 91 -18.42 3.98 -7.01
C LEU A 91 -18.84 5.45 -6.77
N PRO A 92 -20.15 5.78 -6.84
CA PRO A 92 -20.63 7.14 -6.59
C PRO A 92 -20.22 7.60 -5.19
N SER A 93 -19.97 8.89 -4.99
CA SER A 93 -19.50 9.48 -3.71
C SER A 93 -20.60 9.58 -2.65
#